data_AF-A0A3D8WZD7-F1
#
_entry.id   AF-A0A3D8WZD7-F1
#
_cell.length_a   1.000
_cell.length_b   1.000
_cell.length_c   1.000
_cell.angle_alpha   90.00
_cell.angle_beta   90.00
_cell.angle_gamma   90.00
#
_symmetry.space_group_name_H-M   'P 1'
#
loop_
_entity.id
_entity.type
_entity.pdbx_description
1 polymer ?
#
loop_
_entity_poly.entity_id
_entity_poly.type
_entity_poly.pdbx_seq_one_letter_code
_entity_poly.pdbx_strand_id
1 'polypeptide(L)' 'MNRKMPNYIIFLSWFLFLVLLWIIFSFFKGENGQWWSMYRLNIKKYGPWALEVSYIKISIAAVISLVIAYMVSFGFKRKR' A
#
# COMPACT_ATOMS: atom_id res chain seq x y z
N MET A 1 -16.31 26.66 0.89
CA MET A 1 -15.32 25.57 0.92
C MET A 1 -15.06 25.09 -0.51
N ASN A 2 -13.81 25.14 -1.00
CA ASN A 2 -13.48 24.79 -2.38
C ASN A 2 -13.74 23.29 -2.61
N ARG A 3 -14.62 22.91 -3.56
CA ARG A 3 -15.01 21.51 -3.83
C ARG A 3 -13.83 20.58 -4.16
N LYS A 4 -12.64 21.15 -4.43
CA LYS A 4 -11.38 20.44 -4.67
C LYS A 4 -10.73 19.90 -3.38
N MET A 5 -10.79 20.65 -2.27
CA MET A 5 -10.19 20.23 -1.00
C MET A 5 -10.70 18.89 -0.45
N PRO A 6 -12.02 18.64 -0.37
CA PRO A 6 -12.52 17.36 0.16
C PRO A 6 -12.10 16.17 -0.70
N ASN A 7 -11.96 16.33 -2.02
CA ASN A 7 -11.47 15.26 -2.89
C ASN A 7 -10.03 14.88 -2.62
N TYR A 8 -9.17 15.87 -2.38
CA TYR A 8 -7.77 15.59 -2.04
C TYR A 8 -7.65 14.91 -0.67
N ILE A 9 -8.49 15.28 0.30
CA ILE A 9 -8.53 14.62 1.61
C ILE A 9 -9.00 13.16 1.46
N ILE A 10 -10.06 12.92 0.69
CA ILE A 10 -10.57 11.57 0.42
C ILE A 10 -9.50 10.73 -0.30
N PHE A 11 -8.81 11.32 -1.29
CA PHE A 11 -7.72 10.69 -2.01
C PHE A 11 -6.57 10.28 -1.11
N LEU A 12 -6.06 11.22 -0.31
CA LEU A 12 -4.94 10.97 0.58
C LEU A 12 -5.30 9.92 1.64
N SER A 13 -6.50 10.03 2.20
CA SER A 13 -7.01 9.07 3.20
C SER A 13 -7.09 7.65 2.61
N TRP A 14 -7.66 7.48 1.42
CA TRP A 14 -7.72 6.18 0.76
C TRP A 14 -6.34 5.64 0.39
N PHE A 15 -5.45 6.48 -0.11
CA PHE A 15 -4.09 6.09 -0.44
C PHE A 15 -3.35 5.57 0.80
N LEU A 16 -3.36 6.34 1.89
CA LEU A 16 -2.72 5.95 3.14
C LEU A 16 -3.35 4.68 3.73
N PHE A 17 -4.67 4.58 3.71
CA PHE A 17 -5.38 3.39 4.18
C PHE A 17 -4.94 2.14 3.43
N LEU A 18 -4.90 2.18 2.09
CA LEU A 18 -4.49 1.04 1.27
C LEU A 18 -3.03 0.64 1.50
N VAL A 19 -2.12 1.62 1.57
CA VAL A 19 -0.70 1.36 1.81
C VAL A 19 -0.49 0.74 3.20
N LEU A 20 -1.12 1.31 4.24
CA LEU A 20 -1.02 0.78 5.61
C LEU A 20 -1.60 -0.63 5.70
N LEU A 21 -2.74 -0.87 5.06
CA LEU A 21 -3.37 -2.19 5.04
C LEU A 21 -2.45 -3.21 4.35
N TRP A 22 -1.80 -2.83 3.25
CA TRP A 22 -0.83 -3.69 2.56
C TRP A 22 0.39 -4.02 3.43
N ILE A 23 0.92 -3.03 4.15
CA ILE A 23 2.04 -3.21 5.09
C ILE A 23 1.64 -4.21 6.17
N ILE A 24 0.48 -4.03 6.79
CA ILE A 24 -0.05 -4.93 7.83
C ILE A 24 -0.21 -6.35 7.25
N PHE A 25 -0.86 -6.50 6.09
CA PHE A 25 -1.04 -7.81 5.46
C PHE A 25 0.29 -8.49 5.10
N SER A 26 1.26 -7.74 4.58
CA SER A 26 2.60 -8.26 4.28
C SER A 26 3.31 -8.69 5.56
N PHE A 27 3.12 -7.99 6.66
CA PHE A 27 3.76 -8.33 7.93
C PHE A 27 3.17 -9.60 8.54
N PHE A 28 1.84 -9.73 8.59
CA PHE A 28 1.17 -10.88 9.21
C PHE A 28 1.17 -12.15 8.38
N LYS A 29 1.17 -12.06 7.04
CA LYS A 29 1.03 -13.23 6.15
C LYS A 29 2.20 -13.46 5.21
N GLY A 30 3.14 -12.52 5.14
CA GLY A 30 4.21 -12.49 4.15
C GLY A 30 5.47 -13.29 4.48
N GLU A 31 5.48 -14.01 5.60
CA GLU A 31 6.63 -14.72 6.14
C GLU A 31 7.29 -15.67 5.12
N ASN A 32 6.47 -16.31 4.27
CA ASN A 32 6.91 -17.33 3.32
C ASN A 32 7.38 -16.80 1.95
N GLY A 33 7.76 -15.51 1.86
CA GLY A 33 8.33 -14.96 0.63
C GLY A 33 7.34 -14.85 -0.53
N GLN A 34 6.05 -14.71 -0.22
CA GLN A 34 4.99 -14.56 -1.20
C GLN A 34 5.27 -13.40 -2.16
N TRP A 35 4.85 -13.55 -3.42
CA TRP A 35 5.15 -12.59 -4.48
C TRP A 35 4.63 -11.17 -4.17
N TRP A 36 3.50 -11.07 -3.46
CA TRP A 36 2.86 -9.81 -3.07
C TRP A 36 3.39 -9.23 -1.74
N SER A 37 4.06 -10.03 -0.91
CA SER A 37 4.58 -9.58 0.38
C SER A 37 5.81 -8.71 0.22
N MET A 38 5.79 -7.53 0.85
CA MET A 38 6.95 -6.64 0.96
C MET A 38 8.08 -7.23 1.80
N TYR A 39 7.74 -8.15 2.71
CA TYR A 39 8.67 -8.77 3.66
C TYR A 39 8.95 -10.21 3.28
N ARG A 40 10.15 -10.66 3.60
CA ARG A 40 10.55 -12.06 3.55
C ARG A 40 11.37 -12.37 4.78
N LEU A 41 10.97 -13.39 5.53
CA LEU A 41 11.78 -13.88 6.63
C LEU A 41 12.83 -14.84 6.08
N ASN A 42 14.09 -14.48 6.30
CA ASN A 42 15.22 -15.33 5.97
C ASN A 42 15.59 -16.15 7.22
N ILE A 43 15.13 -17.39 7.26
CA ILE A 43 15.36 -18.35 8.36
C ILE A 43 16.87 -18.60 8.61
N LYS A 44 17.74 -18.30 7.63
CA LYS A 44 19.20 -18.46 7.77
C LYS A 44 19.90 -17.31 8.48
N LYS A 45 19.22 -16.19 8.72
CA LYS A 45 19.77 -15.02 9.41
C LYS A 45 19.10 -14.87 10.77
N TYR A 46 19.86 -14.45 11.78
CA TYR A 46 19.37 -14.27 13.14
C TYR A 46 19.16 -12.78 13.46
N GLY A 47 18.17 -12.47 14.30
CA GLY A 47 17.90 -11.11 14.77
C GLY A 47 17.23 -10.19 13.74
N PRO A 48 17.32 -8.85 13.90
CA PRO A 48 16.63 -7.86 13.04
C PRO A 48 16.98 -7.95 11.55
N TRP A 49 18.12 -8.57 11.23
CA TRP A 49 18.60 -8.80 9.86
C TRP A 49 17.93 -9.99 9.16
N ALA A 50 17.07 -10.74 9.86
CA ALA A 50 16.27 -11.81 9.30
C ALA A 50 15.10 -11.30 8.44
N LEU A 51 14.69 -10.04 8.63
CA LEU A 51 13.63 -9.41 7.86
C LEU A 51 14.20 -8.75 6.60
N GLU A 52 14.01 -9.39 5.45
CA GLU A 52 14.37 -8.81 4.16
C GLU A 52 13.19 -8.01 3.61
N VAL A 53 13.44 -6.74 3.27
CA VAL A 53 12.44 -5.82 2.71
C VAL A 53 12.69 -5.66 1.22
N SER A 54 11.66 -5.85 0.40
CA SER A 54 11.75 -5.64 -1.04
C SER A 54 11.22 -4.26 -1.44
N TYR A 55 12.13 -3.32 -1.70
CA TYR A 55 11.79 -1.96 -2.15
C TYR A 55 10.99 -1.92 -3.46
N ILE A 56 11.24 -2.86 -4.36
CA ILE A 56 10.47 -2.98 -5.62
C ILE A 56 9.00 -3.32 -5.31
N LYS A 57 8.75 -4.28 -4.41
CA LYS A 57 7.38 -4.65 -4.02
C LYS A 57 6.67 -3.53 -3.27
N ILE A 58 7.40 -2.76 -2.45
CA ILE A 58 6.87 -1.53 -1.83
C ILE A 58 6.42 -0.54 -2.91
N SER A 59 7.26 -0.32 -3.93
CA SER A 59 6.96 0.60 -5.03
C SER A 59 5.73 0.15 -5.82
N ILE A 60 5.60 -1.14 -6.12
CA ILE A 60 4.44 -1.72 -6.80
C ILE A 60 3.16 -1.50 -5.98
N ALA A 61 3.18 -1.83 -4.68
CA ALA A 61 2.02 -1.65 -3.81
C ALA A 61 1.62 -0.17 -3.65
N ALA A 62 2.60 0.73 -3.60
CA ALA A 62 2.34 2.17 -3.59
C ALA A 62 1.67 2.63 -4.89
N VAL A 63 2.16 2.20 -6.05
CA VAL A 63 1.56 2.53 -7.36
C VAL A 63 0.14 1.98 -7.47
N ILE A 64 -0.10 0.72 -7.07
CA ILE A 64 -1.45 0.13 -7.06
C ILE A 64 -2.39 0.93 -6.16
N SER A 65 -1.94 1.26 -4.95
CA SER A 65 -2.72 2.05 -3.98
C SER A 65 -3.05 3.45 -4.54
N LEU A 66 -2.10 4.06 -5.24
CA LEU A 66 -2.26 5.37 -5.89
C LEU A 66 -3.34 5.32 -6.97
N VAL A 67 -3.32 4.31 -7.84
CA VAL A 67 -4.29 4.14 -8.92
C VAL A 67 -5.69 3.92 -8.34
N ILE A 68 -5.84 3.05 -7.34
CA ILE A 68 -7.14 2.79 -6.70
C ILE A 68 -7.66 4.06 -6.02
N ALA A 69 -6.83 4.72 -5.21
CA ALA A 69 -7.21 5.96 -4.52
C ALA A 69 -7.66 7.04 -5.51
N TYR A 70 -6.97 7.15 -6.66
CA TYR A 70 -7.34 8.06 -7.74
C TYR A 70 -8.72 7.72 -8.34
N MET A 71 -8.96 6.45 -8.65
CA MET A 71 -10.26 5.99 -9.18
C MET A 71 -11.40 6.26 -8.20
N VAL A 72 -11.21 6.00 -6.90
CA VAL A 72 -12.24 6.24 -5.87
C VAL A 72 -12.53 7.73 -5.71
N SER A 73 -11.49 8.58 -5.75
CA SER A 73 -11.64 10.00 -5.41
C SER A 73 -12.03 10.89 -6.58
N PHE A 74 -11.61 10.52 -7.79
CA PHE A 74 -11.82 11.30 -9.01
C PHE A 74 -12.65 10.56 -10.06
N GLY A 75 -12.56 9.22 -10.14
CA GLY A 75 -13.30 8.41 -11.10
C GLY A 75 -14.81 8.37 -10.83
N PHE A 76 -15.24 8.39 -9.57
CA PHE A 76 -16.67 8.39 -9.21
C PHE A 76 -17.42 9.69 -9.54
N LYS A 77 -16.70 10.79 -9.82
CA LYS A 77 -17.33 12.10 -10.13
C LYS A 77 -17.85 12.24 -11.56
N ARG A 78 -17.68 11.24 -12.43
CA ARG A 78 -18.11 11.34 -13.84
C ARG A 78 -19.62 11.13 -14.07
N LYS A 79 -20.42 10.94 -13.02
CA LYS A 79 -21.89 10.91 -13.08
C LYS A 79 -22.52 11.92 -12.12
N ARG A 80 -22.51 13.20 -12.46
CA ARG A 80 -23.54 14.17 -12.04
C ARG A 80 -23.51 15.38 -12.96
#